data_AF-A0A396GV85-F1
#
_entry.id   AF-A0A396GV85-F1
#
_cell.length_a   1.000
_cell.length_b   1.000
_cell.length_c   1.000
_cell.angle_alpha   90.00
_cell.angle_beta   90.00
_cell.angle_gamma   90.00
#
_symmetry.space_group_name_H-M   'P 1'
#
loop_
_entity.id
_entity.type
_entity.pdbx_description
1 polymer ?
#
loop_
_entity_poly.entity_id
_entity_poly.type
_entity_poly.pdbx_seq_one_letter_code
_entity_poly.pdbx_strand_id
1 'polypeptide(L)'
;MVIWGREQVSLKGPKIIFFIYNIDNCMLIVLNAEPSSNSSKSYVIYHPLSGQCVKVNTNNELELGDCEWASKWNQEGQQIKLVGNGTYIEAVSDGSQVKVSNDCKSKQSFWKTLSATNLHLGTLDEQGQNLCLQRESTTSPKIVTKKCICIDDNPACLDDPQSQWFQLVTTNV
;
A
#
# COMPACT_ATOMS: atom_id res chain seq x y z
N MET A 1 25.97 -30.35 0.28
CA MET A 1 27.15 -29.46 0.33
C MET A 1 26.97 -28.46 -0.80
N VAL A 2 26.38 -27.29 -0.51
CA VAL A 2 26.15 -26.26 -1.54
C VAL A 2 27.15 -25.14 -1.25
N ILE A 3 28.13 -25.04 -2.13
CA ILE A 3 29.15 -24.00 -2.12
C ILE A 3 28.53 -22.77 -2.79
N TRP A 4 28.44 -21.65 -2.08
CA TRP A 4 28.18 -20.34 -2.70
C TRP A 4 29.40 -19.45 -2.51
N GLY A 5 30.05 -19.13 -3.63
CA GLY A 5 31.30 -18.39 -3.70
C GLY A 5 31.13 -16.89 -3.42
N ARG A 6 32.14 -16.30 -2.78
CA ARG A 6 32.31 -14.85 -2.69
C ARG A 6 33.00 -14.38 -3.97
N GLU A 7 32.29 -13.67 -4.84
CA GLU A 7 32.94 -12.98 -5.96
C GLU A 7 33.28 -11.55 -5.55
N GLN A 8 34.58 -11.25 -5.50
CA GLN A 8 35.13 -9.94 -5.19
C GLN A 8 35.48 -9.25 -6.51
N VAL A 9 34.71 -8.24 -6.92
CA VAL A 9 35.07 -7.43 -8.10
C VAL A 9 35.96 -6.28 -7.65
N SER A 10 37.25 -6.36 -8.00
CA SER A 10 38.25 -5.31 -7.75
C SER A 10 38.35 -4.42 -8.99
N LEU A 11 37.79 -3.21 -8.92
CA LEU A 11 38.01 -2.17 -9.94
C LEU A 11 39.19 -1.30 -9.49
N LYS A 12 40.20 -1.15 -10.37
CA LYS A 12 41.41 -0.35 -10.12
C LYS A 12 41.05 1.13 -9.90
N GLY A 13 41.19 1.61 -8.67
CA GLY A 13 40.96 2.99 -8.22
C GLY A 13 40.83 3.05 -6.69
N PRO A 14 40.96 4.21 -6.02
CA PRO A 14 41.12 4.27 -4.56
C PRO A 14 39.98 3.52 -3.85
N LYS A 15 40.39 2.59 -2.98
CA LYS A 15 39.58 1.52 -2.37
C LYS A 15 38.33 2.07 -1.66
N ILE A 16 37.22 2.10 -2.37
CA ILE A 16 35.89 2.17 -1.75
C ILE A 16 35.35 0.75 -1.76
N ILE A 17 35.38 0.11 -0.60
CA ILE A 17 34.77 -1.21 -0.39
C ILE A 17 33.27 -0.97 -0.27
N PHE A 18 32.52 -1.24 -1.34
CA PHE A 18 31.07 -1.30 -1.24
C PHE A 18 30.67 -2.68 -0.69
N PHE A 19 30.13 -2.70 0.53
CA PHE A 19 29.35 -3.82 0.99
C PHE A 19 27.99 -3.75 0.30
N ILE A 20 27.77 -4.61 -0.69
CA ILE A 20 26.43 -4.83 -1.23
C ILE A 20 25.69 -5.65 -0.17
N TYR A 21 25.01 -4.94 0.75
CA TYR A 21 23.98 -5.57 1.59
C TYR A 21 22.88 -6.09 0.66
N ASN A 22 22.28 -7.24 0.98
CA ASN A 22 21.11 -7.77 0.28
C ASN A 22 20.06 -6.66 0.16
N ILE A 23 19.98 -6.04 -1.02
CA ILE A 23 19.06 -4.94 -1.27
C ILE A 23 17.70 -5.59 -1.49
N ASP A 24 16.72 -5.30 -0.63
CA ASP A 24 15.33 -5.66 -0.90
C ASP A 24 14.99 -5.17 -2.31
N ASN A 25 14.56 -6.07 -3.18
CA ASN A 25 14.32 -5.79 -4.60
C ASN A 25 13.35 -4.61 -4.82
N CYS A 26 12.55 -4.26 -3.80
CA CYS A 26 11.67 -3.08 -3.79
C CYS A 26 12.46 -1.76 -3.76
N MET A 27 13.56 -1.69 -3.00
CA MET A 27 14.39 -0.48 -2.87
C MET A 27 15.09 -0.12 -4.19
N LEU A 28 15.35 -1.09 -5.07
CA LEU A 28 15.92 -0.85 -6.41
C LEU A 28 14.95 -0.14 -7.36
N ILE A 29 13.63 -0.33 -7.23
CA ILE A 29 12.63 0.37 -8.06
C ILE A 29 12.61 1.86 -7.68
N VAL A 30 12.78 2.17 -6.39
CA VAL A 30 12.73 3.54 -5.85
C VAL A 30 13.90 4.40 -6.33
N LEU A 31 15.09 3.83 -6.56
CA LEU A 31 16.28 4.58 -7.03
C LEU A 31 16.11 5.21 -8.42
N ASN A 32 15.17 4.73 -9.23
CA ASN A 32 14.86 5.29 -10.55
C ASN A 32 13.76 6.37 -10.51
N ALA A 33 13.15 6.61 -9.35
CA ALA A 33 12.24 7.72 -9.12
C ALA A 33 13.00 8.83 -8.38
N GLU A 34 12.91 10.07 -8.86
CA GLU A 34 13.69 11.19 -8.34
C GLU A 34 13.59 11.34 -6.80
N PRO A 35 14.68 11.71 -6.11
CA PRO A 35 14.67 11.85 -4.66
C PRO A 35 13.90 13.13 -4.29
N SER A 36 12.60 13.02 -4.01
CA SER A 36 11.89 14.10 -3.34
C SER A 36 12.39 14.14 -1.90
N SER A 37 13.23 15.12 -1.57
CA SER A 37 13.60 15.43 -0.19
C SER A 37 12.33 15.81 0.57
N ASN A 38 11.77 14.89 1.34
CA ASN A 38 10.72 15.20 2.30
C ASN A 38 10.91 14.27 3.48
N SER A 39 11.00 14.86 4.69
CA SER A 39 10.73 14.16 5.94
C SER A 39 9.63 13.13 5.70
N SER A 40 9.89 11.85 5.95
CA SER A 40 8.96 10.77 5.62
C SER A 40 7.59 11.07 6.20
N LYS A 41 6.66 11.54 5.36
CA LYS A 41 5.28 11.83 5.74
C LYS A 41 4.65 10.50 6.12
N SER A 42 4.23 10.42 7.38
CA SER A 42 3.44 9.30 7.88
C SER A 42 1.96 9.58 7.64
N TYR A 43 1.21 8.54 7.36
CA TYR A 43 -0.22 8.59 7.05
C TYR A 43 -0.98 7.56 7.88
N VAL A 44 -2.27 7.82 8.07
CA VAL A 44 -3.28 6.84 8.47
C VAL A 44 -4.30 6.70 7.35
N ILE A 45 -4.87 5.52 7.17
CA ILE A 45 -5.98 5.32 6.24
C ILE A 45 -7.27 5.41 7.06
N TYR A 46 -8.09 6.41 6.75
CA TYR A 46 -9.32 6.74 7.45
C TYR A 46 -10.53 6.36 6.60
N HIS A 47 -11.57 5.80 7.22
CA HIS A 47 -12.83 5.44 6.58
C HIS A 47 -13.93 6.41 7.06
N PRO A 48 -14.29 7.45 6.26
CA PRO A 48 -15.16 8.53 6.70
C PRO A 48 -16.54 8.09 7.16
N LEU A 49 -17.12 7.07 6.50
CA LEU A 49 -18.48 6.62 6.79
C LEU A 49 -18.62 6.00 8.20
N SER A 50 -17.56 5.36 8.73
CA SER A 50 -17.61 4.78 10.08
C SER A 50 -16.85 5.59 11.13
N GLY A 51 -16.03 6.56 10.71
CA GLY A 51 -15.13 7.28 11.61
C GLY A 51 -13.96 6.43 12.14
N GLN A 52 -13.75 5.25 11.58
CA GLN A 52 -12.70 4.31 11.98
C GLN A 52 -11.47 4.44 11.08
N CYS A 53 -10.34 3.91 11.54
CA CYS A 53 -9.10 3.86 10.79
C CYS A 53 -8.69 2.41 10.51
N VAL A 54 -7.86 2.24 9.49
CA VAL A 54 -7.30 0.94 9.13
C VAL A 54 -6.16 0.57 10.09
N LYS A 55 -6.22 -0.65 10.59
CA LYS A 55 -5.13 -1.33 11.29
C LYS A 55 -4.86 -2.69 10.66
N VAL A 56 -3.69 -3.24 10.94
CA VAL A 56 -3.29 -4.58 10.52
C VAL A 56 -3.43 -5.54 11.70
N ASN A 57 -4.15 -6.65 11.49
CA ASN A 57 -4.36 -7.68 12.50
C ASN A 57 -3.17 -8.65 12.60
N THR A 58 -3.24 -9.63 13.50
CA THR A 58 -2.19 -10.64 13.69
C THR A 58 -1.96 -11.57 12.49
N ASN A 59 -2.92 -11.63 11.57
CA ASN A 59 -2.84 -12.43 10.35
C ASN A 59 -2.29 -11.63 9.16
N ASN A 60 -1.78 -10.40 9.40
CA ASN A 60 -1.35 -9.45 8.36
C ASN A 60 -2.49 -9.00 7.43
N GLU A 61 -3.72 -8.98 7.91
CA GLU A 61 -4.89 -8.52 7.15
C GLU A 61 -5.35 -7.15 7.63
N LEU A 62 -5.91 -6.36 6.73
CA LEU A 62 -6.47 -5.06 7.04
C LEU A 62 -7.84 -5.21 7.70
N GLU A 63 -8.06 -4.42 8.75
CA GLU A 63 -9.33 -4.28 9.45
C GLU A 63 -9.56 -2.84 9.90
N LEU A 64 -10.82 -2.45 10.07
CA LEU A 64 -11.22 -1.21 10.70
C LEU A 64 -11.17 -1.33 12.22
N GLY A 65 -10.73 -0.26 12.87
CA GLY A 65 -10.79 -0.10 14.30
C GLY A 65 -10.63 1.36 14.70
N ASP A 66 -10.52 1.62 16.00
CA ASP A 66 -10.38 3.01 16.45
C ASP A 66 -9.04 3.60 16.04
N CYS A 67 -9.08 4.89 15.72
CA CYS A 67 -7.93 5.60 15.17
C CYS A 67 -6.75 5.76 16.14
N GLU A 68 -6.97 5.56 17.44
CA GLU A 68 -5.89 5.52 18.45
C GLU A 68 -4.88 4.38 18.16
N TRP A 69 -5.36 3.26 17.62
CA TRP A 69 -4.55 2.08 17.31
C TRP A 69 -4.38 1.86 15.79
N ALA A 70 -4.55 2.92 15.01
CA ALA A 70 -4.39 2.87 13.57
C ALA A 70 -2.96 2.47 13.17
N SER A 71 -2.85 1.67 12.12
CA SER A 71 -1.56 1.42 11.49
C SER A 71 -1.06 2.68 10.80
N LYS A 72 0.25 2.92 10.91
CA LYS A 72 0.92 4.05 10.25
C LYS A 72 1.53 3.59 8.94
N TRP A 73 1.42 4.44 7.93
CA TRP A 73 1.80 4.13 6.57
C TRP A 73 2.73 5.21 6.01
N ASN A 74 3.69 4.80 5.20
CA ASN A 74 4.45 5.69 4.33
C ASN A 74 4.04 5.43 2.89
N GLN A 75 3.92 6.50 2.10
CA GLN A 75 3.71 6.37 0.66
C GLN A 75 5.06 6.45 -0.06
N GLU A 76 5.46 5.37 -0.70
CA GLU A 76 6.68 5.25 -1.52
C GLU A 76 6.25 5.15 -3.00
N GLY A 77 6.13 6.30 -3.67
CA GLY A 77 5.58 6.38 -5.03
C GLY A 77 4.11 5.94 -5.08
N GLN A 78 3.84 4.83 -5.77
CA GLN A 78 2.51 4.19 -5.85
C GLN A 78 2.40 2.98 -4.90
N GLN A 79 3.24 2.87 -3.88
CA GLN A 79 3.17 1.80 -2.90
C GLN A 79 2.89 2.39 -1.52
N ILE A 80 2.09 1.67 -0.73
CA ILE A 80 1.73 2.06 0.63
C ILE A 80 2.35 1.05 1.57
N LYS A 81 3.32 1.52 2.35
CA LYS A 81 4.20 0.70 3.18
C LYS A 81 3.89 0.87 4.65
N LEU A 82 3.76 -0.24 5.35
CA LEU A 82 3.56 -0.29 6.79
C LEU A 82 4.82 0.17 7.52
N VAL A 83 4.67 1.18 8.38
CA VAL A 83 5.75 1.66 9.24
C VAL A 83 6.08 0.60 10.29
N GLY A 84 7.37 0.28 10.44
CA GLY A 84 7.90 -0.64 11.46
C GLY A 84 8.18 -2.07 10.96
N ASN A 85 7.37 -2.59 10.03
CA ASN A 85 7.57 -3.93 9.46
C ASN A 85 8.10 -3.90 8.01
N GLY A 86 7.87 -2.80 7.28
CA GLY A 86 8.37 -2.63 5.91
C GLY A 86 7.60 -3.42 4.84
N THR A 87 6.47 -4.03 5.20
CA THR A 87 5.53 -4.69 4.28
C THR A 87 4.64 -3.68 3.56
N TYR A 88 4.09 -4.05 2.41
CA TYR A 88 3.23 -3.24 1.55
C TYR A 88 1.80 -3.78 1.55
N ILE A 89 0.82 -2.91 1.32
CA ILE A 89 -0.57 -3.34 1.07
C ILE A 89 -0.62 -4.12 -0.26
N GLU A 90 -1.27 -5.27 -0.26
CA GLU A 90 -1.44 -6.14 -1.43
C GLU A 90 -2.92 -6.58 -1.54
N ALA A 91 -3.50 -6.40 -2.73
CA ALA A 91 -4.78 -7.03 -3.06
C ALA A 91 -4.60 -8.50 -3.45
N VAL A 92 -5.51 -9.37 -3.03
CA VAL A 92 -5.50 -10.78 -3.46
C VAL A 92 -6.40 -10.95 -4.68
N SER A 93 -7.68 -10.62 -4.57
CA SER A 93 -8.68 -10.71 -5.63
C SER A 93 -9.97 -10.00 -5.22
N ASP A 94 -10.88 -9.78 -6.16
CA ASP A 94 -12.23 -9.27 -5.87
C ASP A 94 -12.96 -10.14 -4.82
N GLY A 95 -13.37 -9.51 -3.72
CA GLY A 95 -14.05 -10.12 -2.58
C GLY A 95 -13.14 -10.64 -1.48
N SER A 96 -11.82 -10.67 -1.72
CA SER A 96 -10.87 -11.16 -0.72
C SER A 96 -10.46 -10.05 0.25
N GLN A 97 -10.12 -10.45 1.48
CA GLN A 97 -9.58 -9.55 2.48
C GLN A 97 -8.21 -9.03 2.06
N VAL A 98 -7.97 -7.74 2.28
CA VAL A 98 -6.70 -7.10 1.91
C VAL A 98 -5.64 -7.47 2.92
N LYS A 99 -4.42 -7.76 2.45
CA LYS A 99 -3.30 -8.18 3.30
C LYS A 99 -2.11 -7.25 3.14
N VAL A 100 -1.15 -7.37 4.05
CA VAL A 100 0.19 -6.80 3.88
C VAL A 100 1.20 -7.90 3.59
N SER A 101 2.13 -7.66 2.67
CA SER A 101 3.15 -8.62 2.28
C SER A 101 4.46 -7.93 1.87
N ASN A 102 5.49 -8.72 1.55
CA ASN A 102 6.73 -8.21 0.98
C ASN A 102 6.70 -8.12 -0.55
N ASP A 103 5.54 -8.34 -1.18
CA ASP A 103 5.40 -8.19 -2.62
C ASP A 103 5.35 -6.70 -2.99
N CYS A 104 6.24 -6.32 -3.89
CA CYS A 104 6.39 -4.97 -4.40
C CYS A 104 6.58 -4.94 -5.92
N LYS A 105 6.33 -6.07 -6.59
CA LYS A 105 6.46 -6.21 -8.04
C LYS A 105 5.12 -6.44 -8.72
N SER A 106 4.19 -7.10 -8.03
CA SER A 106 2.85 -7.31 -8.58
C SER A 106 2.09 -6.00 -8.68
N LYS A 107 1.17 -5.93 -9.67
CA LYS A 107 0.30 -4.77 -9.85
C LYS A 107 -0.58 -4.54 -8.62
N GLN A 108 -0.96 -5.63 -7.94
CA GLN A 108 -1.78 -5.64 -6.73
C GLN A 108 -1.12 -4.96 -5.51
N SER A 109 0.19 -4.75 -5.54
CA SER A 109 0.92 -4.01 -4.51
C SER A 109 1.10 -2.53 -4.81
N PHE A 110 0.65 -2.07 -6.00
CA PHE A 110 0.66 -0.66 -6.36
C PHE A 110 -0.72 -0.05 -6.07
N TRP A 111 -0.76 0.77 -5.04
CA TRP A 111 -1.94 1.47 -4.56
C TRP A 111 -1.84 2.96 -4.84
N LYS A 112 -2.91 3.51 -5.38
CA LYS A 112 -3.03 4.95 -5.63
C LYS A 112 -4.44 5.40 -5.31
N THR A 113 -4.56 6.69 -5.12
CA THR A 113 -5.86 7.34 -5.04
C THR A 113 -6.43 7.50 -6.44
N LEU A 114 -7.67 7.07 -6.65
CA LEU A 114 -8.29 6.96 -7.98
C LEU A 114 -9.26 8.09 -8.31
N SER A 115 -10.05 8.56 -7.34
CA SER A 115 -11.06 9.61 -7.59
C SER A 115 -10.53 11.02 -7.36
N ALA A 116 -11.13 12.01 -8.03
CA ALA A 116 -10.82 13.43 -7.84
C ALA A 116 -11.01 13.91 -6.39
N THR A 117 -11.95 13.28 -5.66
CA THR A 117 -12.22 13.52 -4.24
C THR A 117 -11.15 12.96 -3.29
N ASN A 118 -10.20 12.20 -3.82
CA ASN A 118 -9.19 11.47 -3.07
C ASN A 118 -9.71 10.43 -2.05
N LEU A 119 -10.93 9.92 -2.27
CA LEU A 119 -11.60 8.98 -1.36
C LEU A 119 -11.50 7.52 -1.80
N HIS A 120 -11.15 7.24 -3.06
CA HIS A 120 -11.00 5.85 -3.51
C HIS A 120 -9.54 5.46 -3.48
N LEU A 121 -9.17 4.58 -2.54
CA LEU A 121 -7.86 3.96 -2.51
C LEU A 121 -7.94 2.63 -3.25
N GLY A 122 -7.18 2.49 -4.34
CA GLY A 122 -7.29 1.34 -5.22
C GLY A 122 -6.02 0.90 -5.91
N THR A 123 -6.10 -0.28 -6.50
CA THR A 123 -5.04 -1.00 -7.21
C THR A 123 -5.62 -1.67 -8.45
N LEU A 124 -4.80 -2.41 -9.18
CA LEU A 124 -5.21 -3.19 -10.35
C LEU A 124 -5.20 -4.68 -10.02
N ASP A 125 -6.21 -5.41 -10.51
CA ASP A 125 -6.16 -6.86 -10.53
C ASP A 125 -5.24 -7.39 -11.65
N GLU A 126 -5.14 -8.71 -11.77
CA GLU A 126 -4.35 -9.38 -12.82
C GLU A 126 -4.83 -9.03 -14.24
N GLN A 127 -6.10 -8.71 -14.39
CA GLN A 127 -6.76 -8.35 -15.66
C GLN A 127 -6.64 -6.85 -15.97
N GLY A 128 -6.09 -6.05 -15.06
CA GLY A 128 -5.97 -4.60 -15.19
C GLY A 128 -7.26 -3.85 -14.86
N GLN A 129 -8.22 -4.46 -14.16
CA GLN A 129 -9.41 -3.79 -13.63
C GLN A 129 -9.11 -3.11 -12.30
N ASN A 130 -9.72 -1.96 -12.04
CA ASN A 130 -9.55 -1.24 -10.78
C ASN A 130 -10.28 -1.98 -9.63
N LEU A 131 -9.51 -2.30 -8.59
CA LEU A 131 -10.01 -2.76 -7.30
C LEU A 131 -9.82 -1.66 -6.25
N CYS A 132 -10.85 -1.40 -5.46
CA CYS A 132 -10.87 -0.42 -4.39
C CYS A 132 -10.98 -1.12 -3.04
N LEU A 133 -10.46 -0.48 -2.00
CA LEU A 133 -10.79 -0.87 -0.64
C LEU A 133 -12.30 -0.74 -0.42
N GLN A 134 -12.89 -1.72 0.24
CA GLN A 134 -14.28 -1.73 0.62
C GLN A 134 -14.44 -2.30 2.02
N ARG A 135 -15.24 -1.66 2.85
CA ARG A 135 -15.71 -2.26 4.10
C ARG A 135 -16.67 -3.40 3.78
N GLU A 136 -16.40 -4.61 4.28
CA GLU A 136 -17.18 -5.81 3.98
C GLU A 136 -18.66 -5.65 4.35
N SER A 137 -18.95 -5.13 5.54
CA SER A 137 -20.30 -4.81 6.01
C SER A 137 -20.27 -3.80 7.15
N THR A 138 -21.42 -3.27 7.55
CA THR A 138 -21.52 -2.31 8.67
C THR A 138 -21.13 -2.89 10.03
N THR A 139 -21.22 -4.21 10.19
CA THR A 139 -20.94 -4.92 11.46
C THR A 139 -19.60 -5.64 11.47
N SER A 140 -18.99 -5.85 10.30
CA SER A 140 -17.68 -6.50 10.17
C SER A 140 -16.57 -5.45 10.15
N PRO A 141 -15.47 -5.64 10.90
CA PRO A 141 -14.30 -4.79 10.79
C PRO A 141 -13.49 -5.10 9.52
N LYS A 142 -13.81 -6.17 8.77
CA LYS A 142 -12.97 -6.61 7.65
C LYS A 142 -13.00 -5.63 6.49
N ILE A 143 -11.82 -5.45 5.88
CA ILE A 143 -11.65 -4.66 4.67
C ILE A 143 -11.30 -5.62 3.53
N VAL A 144 -12.13 -5.61 2.50
CA VAL A 144 -11.96 -6.43 1.30
C VAL A 144 -11.63 -5.55 0.10
N THR A 145 -11.09 -6.14 -0.96
CA THR A 145 -11.01 -5.49 -2.27
C THR A 145 -12.26 -5.77 -3.08
N LYS A 146 -12.86 -4.76 -3.70
CA LYS A 146 -13.99 -4.91 -4.63
C LYS A 146 -13.78 -4.08 -5.88
N LYS A 147 -14.48 -4.41 -6.97
CA LYS A 147 -14.52 -3.53 -8.14
C LYS A 147 -14.96 -2.14 -7.70
N CYS A 148 -14.20 -1.15 -8.13
CA CYS A 148 -14.46 0.21 -7.75
C CYS A 148 -15.78 0.71 -8.34
N ILE A 149 -16.54 1.47 -7.55
CA ILE A 149 -17.80 2.10 -7.96
C ILE A 149 -17.66 3.62 -7.96
N CYS A 150 -18.27 4.29 -8.94
CA CYS A 150 -18.30 5.75 -9.06
C CYS A 150 -16.94 6.45 -8.89
N ILE A 151 -15.85 5.90 -9.46
CA ILE A 151 -14.54 6.55 -9.43
C ILE A 151 -14.54 7.82 -10.28
N ASP A 152 -15.17 7.73 -11.45
CA ASP A 152 -15.28 8.84 -12.39
C ASP A 152 -16.39 9.77 -11.89
N ASP A 153 -16.21 11.08 -12.08
CA ASP A 153 -17.21 12.11 -11.73
C ASP A 153 -18.46 12.07 -12.64
N ASN A 154 -18.83 10.87 -13.12
CA ASN A 154 -19.99 10.64 -13.93
C ASN A 154 -21.25 10.86 -13.08
N PRO A 155 -22.05 11.92 -13.35
CA PRO A 155 -23.26 12.21 -12.59
C PRO A 155 -24.34 11.13 -12.78
N ALA A 156 -24.18 10.22 -13.74
CA ALA A 156 -25.08 9.09 -13.96
C ALA A 156 -24.77 7.87 -13.06
N CYS A 157 -23.73 7.92 -12.21
CA CYS A 157 -23.49 6.84 -11.27
C CYS A 157 -24.59 6.84 -10.18
N LEU A 158 -25.41 5.78 -10.16
CA LEU A 158 -26.52 5.62 -9.22
C LEU A 158 -26.16 4.77 -8.00
N ASP A 159 -24.96 4.17 -8.00
CA ASP A 159 -24.48 3.33 -6.91
C ASP A 159 -23.97 4.18 -5.73
N ASP A 160 -23.96 3.61 -4.52
CA ASP A 160 -23.46 4.27 -3.31
C ASP A 160 -21.98 3.90 -3.03
N PRO A 161 -21.01 4.78 -3.33
CA PRO A 161 -19.58 4.52 -3.15
C PRO A 161 -19.10 4.64 -1.71
N GLN A 162 -19.95 5.05 -0.76
CA GLN A 162 -19.53 5.39 0.61
C GLN A 162 -18.83 4.23 1.34
N SER A 163 -19.20 2.99 1.03
CA SER A 163 -18.54 1.79 1.58
C SER A 163 -17.10 1.59 1.08
N GLN A 164 -16.71 2.28 0.00
CA GLN A 164 -15.38 2.26 -0.61
C GLN A 164 -14.55 3.52 -0.34
N TRP A 165 -15.04 4.44 0.50
CA TRP A 165 -14.32 5.65 0.82
C TRP A 165 -13.24 5.39 1.87
N PHE A 166 -12.00 5.41 1.43
CA PHE A 166 -10.79 5.32 2.24
C PHE A 166 -9.85 6.45 1.87
N GLN A 167 -9.60 7.33 2.83
CA GLN A 167 -8.75 8.51 2.64
C GLN A 167 -7.40 8.30 3.31
N LEU A 168 -6.33 8.62 2.58
CA LEU A 168 -5.00 8.69 3.15
C LEU A 168 -4.82 10.07 3.82
N VAL A 169 -4.74 10.10 5.15
CA VAL A 169 -4.65 11.32 5.95
C VAL A 169 -3.25 11.45 6.53
N THR A 170 -2.60 12.60 6.33
CA THR A 170 -1.27 12.85 6.89
C THR A 170 -1.34 12.97 8.40
N THR A 171 -0.46 12.26 9.10
CA THR A 171 -0.24 12.45 10.53
C THR A 171 0.88 13.46 10.70
N ASN A 172 0.56 14.64 11.23
CA ASN A 172 1.58 15.58 11.67
C ASN A 172 2.23 14.96 12.92
N VAL A 173 3.52 14.63 12.83
CA VAL A 173 4.36 14.36 14.01
C VAL A 173 4.89 15.66 14.57
#